data_AF-A0A960VA13-F1
#
_entry.id   AF-A0A960VA13-F1
#
_cell.length_a   1.000
_cell.length_b   1.000
_cell.length_c   1.000
_cell.angle_alpha   90.00
_cell.angle_beta   90.00
_cell.angle_gamma   90.00
#
_symmetry.space_group_name_H-M   'P 1'
#
loop_
_entity.id
_entity.type
_entity.pdbx_description
1 polymer ?
#
loop_
_entity_poly.entity_id
_entity_poly.type
_entity_poly.pdbx_seq_one_letter_code
_entity_poly.pdbx_strand_id
1 'polypeptide(L)'
;MKLHCETCKKLILSPYINLDSLVAKCTSCNESFSFKEKLEPTDPFKTPTIQSKRLRLPDGIKFKKRPNKIEITFSWFKWKTLLFFGFSIYWVFQHFTDFVNFFTHFNVDYGFPAFFYSFYGLFFIYLSLTGFINKTKIVVKRDDLVIKVGPIPAKGNRKLDVREFEQLYCKSEEKDFWIAKFVEYQVFAVMRDYTHELIVDGLAEKEQAQYIEHEIEKFLRIIDEKVEGEEKK
;
A
#
# COMPACT_ATOMS: atom_id res chain seq x y z
N MET A 1 7.54 38.26 27.61
CA MET A 1 7.43 37.72 26.23
C MET A 1 7.29 38.90 25.27
N LYS A 2 8.00 38.91 24.14
CA LYS A 2 7.89 39.98 23.11
C LYS A 2 7.07 39.44 21.95
N LEU A 3 5.90 40.04 21.67
CA LEU A 3 5.07 39.67 20.52
C LEU A 3 5.46 40.51 19.29
N HIS A 4 5.61 39.84 18.15
CA HIS A 4 5.84 40.47 16.85
C HIS A 4 4.64 40.22 15.95
N CYS A 5 4.31 41.20 15.11
CA CYS A 5 3.27 41.05 14.09
C CYS A 5 3.75 40.11 12.98
N GLU A 6 2.90 39.18 12.53
CA GLU A 6 3.24 38.21 11.50
C GLU A 6 3.40 38.85 10.11
N THR A 7 2.65 39.92 9.86
CA THR A 7 2.64 40.63 8.58
C THR A 7 3.83 41.60 8.44
N CYS A 8 4.05 42.46 9.44
CA CYS A 8 5.04 43.55 9.34
C CYS A 8 6.28 43.36 10.23
N LYS A 9 6.34 42.26 11.00
CA LYS A 9 7.46 41.91 11.91
C LYS A 9 7.79 42.94 13.00
N LYS A 10 7.00 44.00 13.15
CA LYS A 10 7.18 45.01 14.20
C LYS A 10 6.76 44.49 15.57
N LEU A 11 7.44 44.99 16.59
CA LEU A 11 7.13 44.71 17.99
C LEU A 11 5.77 45.31 18.36
N ILE A 12 4.92 44.53 19.03
CA ILE A 12 3.64 44.98 19.57
C ILE A 12 3.83 45.41 21.02
N LEU A 13 3.42 46.64 21.34
CA LEU A 13 3.49 47.20 22.69
C LEU A 13 2.35 46.62 23.56
N SER A 14 2.62 46.46 24.86
CA SER A 14 1.68 45.92 25.85
C SER A 14 0.25 46.48 25.83
N PRO A 15 0.01 47.79 25.58
CA PRO A 15 -1.35 48.34 25.55
C PRO A 15 -2.24 47.79 24.44
N TYR A 16 -1.66 47.20 23.39
CA TYR A 16 -2.38 46.66 22.24
C TYR A 16 -2.52 45.13 22.27
N ILE A 17 -2.25 44.54 23.44
CA ILE A 17 -2.39 43.11 23.71
C ILE A 17 -3.54 42.97 24.69
N ASN A 18 -4.63 42.34 24.26
CA ASN A 18 -5.73 42.00 25.15
C ASN A 18 -5.49 40.57 25.68
N LEU A 19 -5.15 40.48 26.97
CA LEU A 19 -4.87 39.21 27.63
C LEU A 19 -6.14 38.39 27.91
N ASP A 20 -7.30 39.02 28.03
CA ASP A 20 -8.56 38.34 28.30
C ASP A 20 -9.09 37.63 27.04
N SER A 21 -8.93 38.25 25.87
CA SER A 21 -9.36 37.68 24.59
C SER A 21 -8.26 36.96 23.81
N LEU A 22 -6.99 37.05 24.27
CA LEU A 22 -5.81 36.50 23.59
C LEU A 22 -5.62 37.05 22.17
N VAL A 23 -6.02 38.30 21.93
CA VAL A 23 -5.92 39.00 20.64
C VAL A 23 -4.96 40.18 20.76
N ALA A 24 -4.09 40.34 19.77
CA ALA A 24 -3.20 41.48 19.65
C ALA A 24 -3.52 42.27 18.37
N LYS A 25 -3.40 43.60 18.43
CA LYS A 25 -3.56 44.48 17.27
C LYS A 25 -2.25 45.18 16.96
N CYS A 26 -1.81 45.11 15.71
CA CYS A 26 -0.62 45.85 15.27
C CYS A 26 -0.98 47.29 14.89
N THR A 27 -0.32 48.28 15.49
CA THR A 27 -0.53 49.70 15.15
C THR A 27 0.07 50.12 13.82
N SER A 28 1.01 49.35 13.26
CA SER A 28 1.69 49.71 12.01
C SER A 28 1.00 49.18 10.75
N CYS A 29 0.29 48.04 10.85
CA CYS A 29 -0.43 47.45 9.71
C CYS A 29 -1.92 47.24 9.98
N ASN A 30 -2.42 47.60 11.16
CA ASN A 30 -3.80 47.41 11.62
C ASN A 30 -4.33 45.97 11.67
N GLU A 31 -3.47 44.98 11.44
CA GLU A 31 -3.83 43.56 11.53
C GLU A 31 -4.18 43.16 12.98
N SER A 32 -5.26 42.41 13.15
CA SER A 32 -5.67 41.79 14.42
C SER A 32 -5.52 40.29 14.33
N PHE A 33 -4.74 39.69 15.23
CA PHE A 33 -4.48 38.25 15.23
C PHE A 33 -4.56 37.67 16.63
N SER A 34 -4.96 36.39 16.71
CA SER A 34 -5.00 35.62 17.95
C SER A 34 -3.62 35.01 18.21
N PHE A 35 -3.18 35.02 19.46
CA PHE A 35 -1.96 34.34 19.89
C PHE A 35 -2.25 33.19 20.87
N LYS A 36 -3.50 32.71 20.90
CA LYS A 36 -3.93 31.57 21.72
C LYS A 36 -3.06 30.33 21.48
N GLU A 37 -2.75 30.03 20.22
CA GLU A 37 -1.92 28.87 19.82
C GLU A 37 -0.47 28.97 20.30
N LYS A 38 0.05 30.17 20.58
CA LYS A 38 1.41 30.38 21.11
C LYS A 38 1.49 30.29 22.63
N LEU A 39 0.33 30.32 23.31
CA LEU A 39 0.20 30.20 24.76
C LEU A 39 -0.27 28.81 25.20
N GLU A 40 -0.92 28.07 24.32
CA GLU A 40 -1.08 26.64 24.51
C GLU A 40 0.33 26.04 24.55
N PRO A 41 0.74 25.38 25.65
CA PRO A 41 1.97 24.62 25.65
C PRO A 41 1.88 23.68 24.46
N THR A 42 2.86 23.77 23.54
CA THR A 42 3.04 22.74 22.52
C THR A 42 3.28 21.46 23.29
N ASP A 43 2.21 20.70 23.49
CA ASP A 43 2.19 19.58 24.42
C ASP A 43 3.31 18.62 24.00
N PRO A 44 4.41 18.50 24.78
CA PRO A 44 5.44 17.50 24.49
C PRO A 44 4.87 16.08 24.58
N PHE A 45 3.66 15.96 25.15
CA PHE A 45 2.82 14.78 25.24
C PHE A 45 1.55 14.91 24.39
N LYS A 46 1.60 15.64 23.27
CA LYS A 46 0.65 15.39 22.17
C LYS A 46 0.92 13.96 21.73
N THR A 47 0.30 13.05 22.47
CA THR A 47 0.46 11.62 22.35
C THR A 47 0.17 11.37 20.88
N PRO A 48 1.13 10.85 20.12
CA PRO A 48 0.92 10.61 18.71
C PRO A 48 -0.36 9.82 18.61
N THR A 49 -1.38 10.48 18.07
CA THR A 49 -2.73 9.94 18.09
C THR A 49 -2.62 8.72 17.21
N ILE A 50 -2.56 7.52 17.82
CA ILE A 50 -2.95 6.29 17.13
C ILE A 50 -4.40 6.60 16.78
N GLN A 51 -4.63 7.18 15.60
CA GLN A 51 -5.93 7.66 15.20
C GLN A 51 -6.81 6.42 15.22
N SER A 52 -7.63 6.30 16.26
CA SER A 52 -8.50 5.13 16.45
C SER A 52 -9.71 5.20 15.50
N LYS A 53 -9.49 5.67 14.27
CA LYS A 53 -10.45 5.56 13.18
C LYS A 53 -10.64 4.06 12.95
N ARG A 54 -11.71 3.49 13.50
CA ARG A 54 -12.07 2.09 13.28
C ARG A 54 -12.45 1.95 11.80
N LEU A 55 -11.49 1.56 10.97
CA LEU A 55 -11.78 1.20 9.58
C LEU A 55 -12.64 -0.06 9.56
N ARG A 56 -13.65 -0.05 8.69
CA ARG A 56 -14.47 -1.24 8.45
C ARG A 56 -13.62 -2.27 7.69
N LEU A 57 -13.82 -3.55 7.97
CA LEU A 57 -13.16 -4.62 7.21
C LEU A 57 -13.63 -4.54 5.75
N PRO A 58 -12.74 -4.26 4.78
CA PRO A 58 -13.12 -4.18 3.38
C PRO A 58 -13.34 -5.58 2.79
N ASP A 59 -14.08 -5.62 1.68
CA ASP A 59 -14.38 -6.86 1.00
C ASP A 59 -13.11 -7.53 0.47
N GLY A 60 -13.11 -8.86 0.41
CA GLY A 60 -11.96 -9.65 -0.06
C GLY A 60 -10.82 -9.81 0.96
N ILE A 61 -10.84 -9.10 2.10
CA ILE A 61 -9.89 -9.29 3.19
C ILE A 61 -10.46 -10.17 4.31
N LYS A 62 -9.70 -11.17 4.73
CA LYS A 62 -9.95 -11.95 5.94
C LYS A 62 -8.95 -11.52 7.02
N PHE A 63 -9.48 -10.95 8.11
CA PHE A 63 -8.70 -10.54 9.26
C PHE A 63 -8.89 -11.51 10.43
N LYS A 64 -7.79 -11.92 11.07
CA LYS A 64 -7.83 -12.72 12.31
C LYS A 64 -6.84 -12.16 13.32
N LYS A 65 -7.35 -11.70 14.46
CA LYS A 65 -6.53 -11.25 15.59
C LYS A 65 -6.32 -12.40 16.59
N ARG A 66 -5.07 -12.61 16.99
CA ARG A 66 -4.67 -13.50 18.09
C ARG A 66 -3.86 -12.69 19.12
N PRO A 67 -3.62 -13.21 20.35
CA PRO A 67 -2.93 -12.46 21.39
C PRO A 67 -1.55 -11.91 20.99
N ASN A 68 -0.76 -12.70 20.23
CA ASN A 68 0.62 -12.36 19.87
C ASN A 68 0.84 -12.18 18.37
N LYS A 69 -0.22 -12.20 17.56
CA LYS A 69 -0.12 -12.01 16.11
C LYS A 69 -1.43 -11.57 15.48
N ILE A 70 -1.34 -10.85 14.38
CA ILE A 70 -2.46 -10.64 13.45
C ILE A 70 -2.19 -11.40 12.15
N GLU A 71 -3.25 -11.92 11.55
CA GLU A 71 -3.20 -12.58 10.26
C GLU A 71 -4.17 -11.87 9.31
N ILE A 72 -3.65 -11.34 8.22
CA ILE A 72 -4.40 -10.72 7.13
C ILE A 72 -4.28 -11.65 5.92
N THR A 73 -5.40 -12.01 5.29
CA THR A 73 -5.39 -12.89 4.11
C THR A 73 -6.30 -12.34 3.03
N PHE A 74 -5.82 -12.26 1.80
CA PHE A 74 -6.61 -11.87 0.63
C PHE A 74 -6.34 -12.82 -0.55
N SER A 75 -7.31 -12.89 -1.46
CA SER A 75 -7.28 -13.77 -2.65
C SER A 75 -6.73 -13.03 -3.86
N TRP A 76 -6.00 -13.73 -4.74
CA TRP A 76 -5.56 -13.17 -6.03
C TRP A 76 -6.65 -13.24 -7.11
N PHE A 77 -7.76 -13.93 -6.80
CA PHE A 77 -8.83 -14.18 -7.76
C PHE A 77 -9.44 -12.87 -8.26
N LYS A 78 -9.30 -12.61 -9.56
CA LYS A 78 -9.98 -11.54 -10.29
C LYS A 78 -10.82 -12.21 -11.40
N TRP A 79 -12.04 -11.73 -11.64
CA TRP A 79 -12.91 -12.27 -12.71
C TRP A 79 -12.25 -12.24 -14.09
N LYS A 80 -11.41 -11.23 -14.36
CA LYS A 80 -10.64 -11.13 -15.61
C LYS A 80 -9.67 -12.30 -15.81
N THR A 81 -9.15 -12.88 -14.72
CA THR A 81 -8.28 -14.07 -14.77
C THR A 81 -9.04 -15.27 -15.32
N LEU A 82 -10.36 -15.35 -15.13
CA LEU A 82 -11.19 -16.44 -15.67
C LEU A 82 -11.26 -16.39 -17.19
N LEU A 83 -11.53 -15.22 -17.74
CA LEU A 83 -11.55 -15.01 -19.18
C LEU A 83 -10.18 -15.27 -19.80
N PHE A 84 -9.12 -14.78 -19.14
CA PHE A 84 -7.74 -14.98 -19.58
C PHE A 84 -7.33 -16.47 -19.56
N PHE A 85 -7.79 -17.25 -18.58
CA PHE A 85 -7.55 -18.69 -18.54
C PHE A 85 -8.22 -19.42 -19.71
N GLY A 86 -9.48 -19.09 -20.01
CA GLY A 86 -10.19 -19.66 -21.16
C GLY A 86 -9.46 -19.36 -22.48
N PHE A 87 -9.02 -18.11 -22.65
CA PHE A 87 -8.18 -17.71 -23.78
C PHE A 87 -6.86 -18.51 -23.85
N SER A 88 -6.21 -18.71 -22.71
CA SER A 88 -4.94 -19.46 -22.64
C SER A 88 -5.10 -20.93 -23.03
N ILE A 89 -6.21 -21.57 -22.63
CA ILE A 89 -6.54 -22.94 -23.04
C ILE A 89 -6.78 -23.01 -24.55
N TYR A 90 -7.59 -22.08 -25.08
CA TYR A 90 -7.85 -22.00 -26.52
C TYR A 90 -6.54 -21.83 -27.32
N TRP A 91 -5.64 -20.96 -26.84
CA TRP A 91 -4.33 -20.75 -27.45
C TRP A 91 -3.49 -22.03 -27.51
N VAL A 92 -3.40 -22.78 -26.40
CA VAL A 92 -2.67 -24.06 -26.37
C VAL A 92 -3.32 -25.08 -27.30
N PHE A 93 -4.66 -25.15 -27.33
CA PHE A 93 -5.39 -26.07 -28.19
C PHE A 93 -5.14 -25.80 -29.67
N GLN A 94 -5.17 -24.53 -30.09
CA GLN A 94 -4.93 -24.13 -31.48
C GLN A 94 -3.54 -24.54 -31.99
N HIS A 95 -2.52 -24.49 -31.12
CA HIS A 95 -1.13 -24.84 -31.48
C HIS A 95 -0.74 -26.28 -31.12
N PHE A 96 -1.67 -27.09 -30.60
CA PHE A 96 -1.37 -28.45 -30.17
C PHE A 96 -0.95 -29.36 -31.33
N THR A 97 -1.62 -29.23 -32.48
CA THR A 97 -1.29 -30.01 -33.69
C THR A 97 0.11 -29.69 -34.19
N ASP A 98 0.48 -28.40 -34.19
CA ASP A 98 1.79 -27.95 -34.65
C ASP A 98 2.90 -28.43 -33.71
N PHE A 99 2.64 -28.43 -32.40
CA PHE A 99 3.52 -29.02 -31.40
C PHE A 99 3.75 -30.51 -31.66
N VAL A 100 2.70 -31.30 -31.90
CA VAL A 100 2.84 -32.74 -32.23
C VAL A 100 3.59 -32.94 -33.54
N ASN A 101 3.32 -32.12 -34.55
CA ASN A 101 4.01 -32.19 -35.85
C ASN A 101 5.51 -31.90 -35.73
N PHE A 102 5.91 -30.95 -34.88
CA PHE A 102 7.32 -30.67 -34.59
C PHE A 102 8.06 -31.90 -34.05
N PHE A 103 7.50 -32.60 -33.05
CA PHE A 103 8.15 -33.77 -32.45
C PHE A 103 8.11 -35.03 -33.32
N THR A 104 7.14 -35.14 -34.22
CA THR A 104 6.98 -36.32 -35.08
C THR A 104 7.77 -36.23 -36.38
N HIS A 105 7.86 -35.04 -36.98
CA HIS A 105 8.47 -34.85 -38.30
C HIS A 105 9.77 -34.03 -38.26
N PHE A 106 10.18 -33.52 -37.09
CA PHE A 106 11.37 -32.67 -36.90
C PHE A 106 11.47 -31.53 -37.93
N ASN A 107 10.31 -30.98 -38.32
CA ASN A 107 10.26 -29.91 -39.30
C ASN A 107 10.59 -28.59 -38.60
N VAL A 108 11.84 -28.14 -38.76
CA VAL A 108 12.41 -27.03 -38.00
C VAL A 108 11.79 -25.68 -38.41
N ASP A 109 11.41 -25.53 -39.68
CA ASP A 109 10.93 -24.26 -40.24
C ASP A 109 9.58 -23.81 -39.65
N TYR A 110 8.70 -24.77 -39.37
CA TYR A 110 7.36 -24.50 -38.81
C TYR A 110 7.21 -24.94 -37.35
N GLY A 111 7.96 -25.97 -36.94
CA GLY A 111 7.80 -26.55 -35.61
C GLY A 111 8.54 -25.79 -34.51
N PHE A 112 9.63 -25.10 -34.83
CA PHE A 112 10.36 -24.30 -33.83
C PHE A 112 9.53 -23.11 -33.31
N PRO A 113 8.88 -22.27 -34.15
CA PRO A 113 7.96 -21.24 -33.66
C PRO A 113 6.78 -21.81 -32.88
N ALA A 114 6.17 -22.90 -33.37
CA ALA A 114 5.05 -23.58 -32.71
C ALA A 114 5.39 -24.03 -31.29
N PHE A 115 6.60 -24.57 -31.07
CA PHE A 115 7.09 -24.96 -29.75
C PHE A 115 7.09 -23.79 -28.75
N PHE A 116 7.57 -22.60 -29.15
CA PHE A 116 7.55 -21.42 -28.29
C PHE A 116 6.12 -20.95 -28.00
N TYR A 117 5.23 -20.94 -29.01
CA TYR A 117 3.84 -20.54 -28.80
C TYR A 117 3.10 -21.44 -27.81
N SER A 118 3.35 -22.76 -27.85
CA SER A 118 2.82 -23.69 -26.84
C SER A 118 3.37 -23.41 -25.44
N PHE A 119 4.67 -23.08 -25.32
CA PHE A 119 5.28 -22.75 -24.04
C PHE A 119 4.69 -21.46 -23.43
N TYR A 120 4.46 -20.43 -24.24
CA TYR A 120 3.76 -19.21 -23.80
C TYR A 120 2.35 -19.50 -23.32
N GLY A 121 1.61 -20.37 -24.02
CA GLY A 121 0.27 -20.80 -23.59
C GLY A 121 0.30 -21.50 -22.23
N LEU A 122 1.23 -22.43 -22.02
CA LEU A 122 1.42 -23.10 -20.73
C LEU A 122 1.79 -22.11 -19.61
N PHE A 123 2.65 -21.14 -19.92
CA PHE A 123 3.01 -20.07 -18.99
C PHE A 123 1.79 -19.23 -18.59
N PHE A 124 0.92 -18.87 -19.53
CA PHE A 124 -0.31 -18.12 -19.22
C PHE A 124 -1.34 -18.93 -18.43
N ILE A 125 -1.44 -20.24 -18.70
CA ILE A 125 -2.24 -21.18 -17.89
C ILE A 125 -1.71 -21.19 -16.44
N TYR A 126 -0.41 -21.32 -16.27
CA TYR A 126 0.23 -21.28 -14.95
C TYR A 126 -0.07 -19.97 -14.21
N LEU A 127 0.11 -18.82 -14.87
CA LEU A 127 -0.21 -17.52 -14.27
C LEU A 127 -1.68 -17.43 -13.85
N SER A 128 -2.59 -17.88 -14.71
CA SER A 128 -4.03 -17.91 -14.40
C SER A 128 -4.36 -18.79 -13.19
N LEU A 129 -3.78 -19.99 -13.12
CA LEU A 129 -3.95 -20.91 -12.00
C LEU A 129 -3.45 -20.31 -10.69
N THR A 130 -2.29 -19.64 -10.71
CA THR A 130 -1.81 -18.90 -9.54
C THR A 130 -2.80 -17.82 -9.13
N GLY A 131 -3.36 -17.06 -10.09
CA GLY A 131 -4.38 -16.05 -9.81
C GLY A 131 -5.66 -16.63 -9.19
N PHE A 132 -6.07 -17.84 -9.54
CA PHE A 132 -7.28 -18.44 -8.97
C PHE A 132 -7.10 -18.98 -7.57
N ILE A 133 -5.97 -19.66 -7.34
CA ILE A 133 -5.81 -20.51 -6.17
C ILE A 133 -4.97 -19.80 -5.11
N ASN A 134 -4.03 -18.95 -5.52
CA ASN A 134 -3.13 -18.31 -4.57
C ASN A 134 -3.81 -17.27 -3.71
N LYS A 135 -3.32 -17.22 -2.48
CA LYS A 135 -3.68 -16.26 -1.46
C LYS A 135 -2.40 -15.71 -0.89
N THR A 136 -2.40 -14.42 -0.60
CA THR A 136 -1.35 -13.81 0.23
C THR A 136 -1.84 -13.81 1.66
N LYS A 137 -1.01 -14.33 2.55
CA LYS A 137 -1.19 -14.28 4.00
C LYS A 137 -0.05 -13.47 4.61
N ILE A 138 -0.41 -12.35 5.24
CA ILE A 138 0.50 -11.52 6.02
C ILE A 138 0.30 -11.89 7.48
N VAL A 139 1.39 -12.32 8.13
CA VAL A 139 1.40 -12.66 9.55
C VAL A 139 2.33 -11.67 10.23
N VAL A 140 1.77 -10.79 11.05
CA VAL A 140 2.55 -9.82 11.82
C VAL A 140 2.63 -10.29 13.27
N LYS A 141 3.85 -10.41 13.77
CA LYS A 141 4.17 -10.60 15.19
C LYS A 141 4.98 -9.40 15.68
N ARG A 142 5.32 -9.39 16.97
CA ARG A 142 6.08 -8.28 17.58
C ARG A 142 7.48 -8.10 17.01
N ASP A 143 8.12 -9.19 16.59
CA ASP A 143 9.51 -9.18 16.09
C ASP A 143 9.61 -9.38 14.57
N ASP A 144 8.60 -9.98 13.93
CA ASP A 144 8.67 -10.31 12.51
C ASP A 144 7.34 -10.09 11.78
N LEU A 145 7.46 -9.66 10.52
CA LEU A 145 6.38 -9.66 9.55
C LEU A 145 6.71 -10.70 8.49
N VAL A 146 5.81 -11.67 8.31
CA VAL A 146 5.99 -12.77 7.36
C VAL A 146 4.89 -12.72 6.30
N ILE A 147 5.28 -12.61 5.04
CA ILE A 147 4.40 -12.67 3.89
C ILE A 147 4.52 -14.06 3.27
N LYS A 148 3.39 -14.76 3.15
CA LYS A 148 3.31 -16.08 2.54
C LYS A 148 2.32 -16.07 1.37
N VAL A 149 2.79 -16.52 0.23
CA VAL A 149 2.01 -16.73 -0.99
C VAL A 149 1.94 -18.23 -1.25
N GLY A 150 0.73 -18.72 -1.49
CA GLY A 150 0.50 -20.13 -1.83
C GLY A 150 -0.98 -20.42 -2.03
N PRO A 151 -1.35 -21.65 -2.42
CA PRO A 151 -0.56 -22.88 -2.34
C PRO A 151 0.37 -23.16 -3.53
N ILE A 152 0.15 -22.57 -4.71
CA ILE A 152 1.03 -22.75 -5.86
C ILE A 152 2.27 -21.87 -5.67
N PRO A 153 3.49 -22.38 -5.94
CA PRO A 153 4.71 -21.58 -5.85
C PRO A 153 4.57 -20.29 -6.65
N ALA A 154 4.76 -19.16 -6.00
CA ALA A 154 4.80 -17.86 -6.67
C ALA A 154 5.83 -16.98 -5.94
N LYS A 155 6.36 -15.99 -6.64
CA LYS A 155 7.22 -14.98 -6.01
C LYS A 155 6.39 -14.18 -5.00
N GLY A 156 7.05 -13.71 -3.94
CA GLY A 156 6.42 -12.86 -2.92
C GLY A 156 6.48 -13.39 -1.49
N ASN A 157 7.02 -14.59 -1.25
CA ASN A 157 7.35 -15.06 0.09
C ASN A 157 8.50 -14.22 0.67
N ARG A 158 8.28 -13.54 1.79
CA ARG A 158 9.26 -12.66 2.42
C ARG A 158 9.14 -12.71 3.94
N LYS A 159 10.22 -12.38 4.63
CA LYS A 159 10.26 -12.15 6.07
C LYS A 159 11.02 -10.86 6.32
N LEU A 160 10.42 -9.94 7.06
CA LEU A 160 10.98 -8.65 7.40
C LEU A 160 11.07 -8.52 8.93
N ASP A 161 12.13 -7.87 9.42
CA ASP A 161 12.28 -7.54 10.84
C ASP A 161 11.46 -6.29 11.14
N VAL A 162 10.48 -6.44 12.02
CA VAL A 162 9.57 -5.35 12.42
C VAL A 162 10.31 -4.24 13.16
N ARG A 163 11.44 -4.54 13.79
CA ARG A 163 12.22 -3.56 14.55
C ARG A 163 12.84 -2.51 13.64
N GLU A 164 13.02 -2.84 12.36
CA GLU A 164 13.54 -1.94 11.35
C GLU A 164 12.44 -1.04 10.76
N PHE A 165 11.17 -1.27 11.10
CA PHE A 165 10.07 -0.45 10.58
C PHE A 165 10.05 0.89 11.31
N GLU A 166 10.06 1.97 10.55
CA GLU A 166 9.86 3.33 11.02
C GLU A 166 8.41 3.76 10.81
N GLN A 167 7.87 3.52 9.61
CA GLN A 167 6.52 3.93 9.23
C GLN A 167 5.94 2.99 8.17
N LEU A 168 4.61 2.91 8.06
CA LEU A 168 3.94 2.29 6.91
C LEU A 168 3.20 3.36 6.11
N TYR A 169 3.02 3.14 4.82
CA TYR A 169 2.21 4.02 3.99
C TYR A 169 1.63 3.29 2.77
N CYS A 170 0.53 3.83 2.25
CA CYS A 170 -0.10 3.36 1.03
C CYS A 170 0.25 4.23 -0.17
N LYS A 171 0.44 3.59 -1.31
CA LYS A 171 0.68 4.27 -2.60
C LYS A 171 -0.22 3.67 -3.68
N SER A 172 -0.76 4.52 -4.54
CA SER A 172 -1.43 4.10 -5.77
C SER A 172 -0.41 4.02 -6.92
N GLU A 173 -0.54 3.00 -7.75
CA GLU A 173 0.22 2.83 -8.98
C GLU A 173 -0.76 2.72 -10.15
N GLU A 174 -0.65 3.67 -11.08
CA GLU A 174 -1.36 3.59 -12.36
C GLU A 174 -0.60 2.63 -13.27
N LYS A 175 -1.24 1.51 -13.61
CA LYS A 175 -0.73 0.56 -14.58
C LYS A 175 -1.40 0.82 -15.93
N ASP A 176 -0.58 1.21 -16.88
CA ASP A 176 -0.96 1.37 -18.28
C ASP A 176 -0.88 0.01 -18.98
N PHE A 177 -2.03 -0.50 -19.41
CA PHE A 177 -2.11 -1.63 -20.33
C PHE A 177 -2.49 -1.15 -21.72
N TRP A 178 -2.14 -1.92 -22.75
CA TRP A 178 -2.36 -1.56 -24.16
C TRP A 178 -3.83 -1.22 -24.51
N ILE A 179 -4.81 -1.61 -23.69
CA ILE A 179 -6.27 -1.42 -23.88
C ILE A 179 -6.92 -0.59 -22.76
N ALA A 180 -6.29 -0.47 -21.58
CA ALA A 180 -6.92 0.18 -20.43
C ALA A 180 -5.92 0.63 -19.36
N LYS A 181 -6.26 1.70 -18.65
CA LYS A 181 -5.59 2.11 -17.41
C LYS A 181 -6.27 1.44 -16.22
N PHE A 182 -5.48 0.93 -15.27
CA PHE A 182 -6.02 0.47 -13.99
C PHE A 182 -5.14 0.94 -12.84
N VAL A 183 -5.78 1.27 -11.73
CA VAL A 183 -5.09 1.69 -10.50
C VAL A 183 -4.96 0.46 -9.60
N GLU A 184 -3.75 0.18 -9.14
CA GLU A 184 -3.50 -0.79 -8.07
C GLU A 184 -2.94 -0.07 -6.85
N TYR A 185 -3.24 -0.60 -5.67
CA TYR A 185 -2.75 -0.06 -4.41
C TYR A 185 -1.70 -0.97 -3.80
N GLN A 186 -0.68 -0.35 -3.26
CA GLN A 186 0.47 -0.98 -2.64
C GLN A 186 0.64 -0.46 -1.21
N VAL A 187 1.14 -1.33 -0.34
CA VAL A 187 1.52 -0.99 1.03
C VAL A 187 3.03 -1.15 1.16
N PHE A 188 3.69 -0.10 1.58
CA PHE A 188 5.14 -0.06 1.81
C PHE A 188 5.42 0.13 3.30
N ALA A 189 6.57 -0.39 3.73
CA ALA A 189 7.20 -0.02 4.99
C ALA A 189 8.42 0.85 4.70
N VAL A 190 8.52 1.96 5.41
CA VAL A 190 9.75 2.74 5.51
C VAL A 190 10.61 2.08 6.58
N MET A 191 11.80 1.69 6.18
CA MET A 191 12.81 1.09 7.05
C MET A 191 13.65 2.19 7.70
N ARG A 192 14.29 1.92 8.83
CA ARG A 192 15.16 2.88 9.56
C ARG A 192 16.37 3.39 8.76
N ASP A 193 16.75 2.69 7.70
CA ASP A 193 17.77 3.14 6.74
C ASP A 193 17.20 4.00 5.61
N TYR A 194 15.94 4.43 5.75
CA TYR A 194 15.15 5.18 4.77
C TYR A 194 14.88 4.43 3.46
N THR A 195 15.06 3.10 3.44
CA THR A 195 14.63 2.28 2.29
C THR A 195 13.13 1.98 2.37
N HIS A 196 12.53 1.75 1.21
CA HIS A 196 11.11 1.47 1.07
C HIS A 196 10.89 0.02 0.66
N GLU A 197 10.37 -0.79 1.57
CA GLU A 197 10.13 -2.22 1.35
C GLU A 197 8.66 -2.49 1.05
N LEU A 198 8.41 -3.19 -0.06
CA LEU A 198 7.06 -3.54 -0.50
C LEU A 198 6.49 -4.67 0.36
N ILE A 199 5.45 -4.36 1.15
CA ILE A 199 4.73 -5.33 1.99
C ILE A 199 3.66 -6.03 1.18
N VAL A 200 2.86 -5.26 0.44
CA VAL A 200 1.71 -5.76 -0.31
C VAL A 200 1.59 -5.05 -1.65
N ASP A 201 1.25 -5.81 -2.69
CA ASP A 201 0.95 -5.30 -4.03
C ASP A 201 -0.33 -5.93 -4.57
N GLY A 202 -0.90 -5.29 -5.60
CA GLY A 202 -2.01 -5.80 -6.39
C GLY A 202 -3.38 -5.66 -5.74
N LEU A 203 -3.51 -4.78 -4.73
CA LEU A 203 -4.80 -4.48 -4.09
C LEU A 203 -5.66 -3.67 -5.05
N ALA A 204 -6.94 -4.04 -5.17
CA ALA A 204 -7.84 -3.42 -6.12
C ALA A 204 -8.49 -2.14 -5.58
N GLU A 205 -8.63 -2.06 -4.25
CA GLU A 205 -9.34 -1.00 -3.56
C GLU A 205 -8.41 -0.25 -2.60
N LYS A 206 -8.62 1.06 -2.49
CA LYS A 206 -7.85 1.92 -1.59
C LYS A 206 -8.06 1.53 -0.13
N GLU A 207 -9.30 1.21 0.20
CA GLU A 207 -9.76 0.82 1.52
C GLU A 207 -9.04 -0.44 2.00
N GLN A 208 -8.70 -1.36 1.08
CA GLN A 208 -7.90 -2.56 1.39
C GLN A 208 -6.50 -2.18 1.86
N ALA A 209 -5.83 -1.30 1.14
CA ALA A 209 -4.48 -0.85 1.47
C ALA A 209 -4.46 -0.12 2.83
N GLN A 210 -5.37 0.86 3.00
CA GLN A 210 -5.49 1.63 4.24
C GLN A 210 -5.86 0.76 5.45
N TYR A 211 -6.71 -0.26 5.26
CA TYR A 211 -7.04 -1.20 6.31
C TYR A 211 -5.83 -2.03 6.75
N ILE A 212 -5.03 -2.49 5.79
CA ILE A 212 -3.81 -3.25 6.05
C ILE A 212 -2.80 -2.40 6.80
N GLU A 213 -2.49 -1.21 6.31
CA GLU A 213 -1.62 -0.23 6.97
C GLU A 213 -2.07 0.01 8.41
N HIS A 214 -3.32 0.43 8.61
CA HIS A 214 -3.86 0.77 9.92
C HIS A 214 -3.79 -0.39 10.93
N GLU A 215 -4.18 -1.62 10.52
CA GLU A 215 -4.15 -2.75 11.45
C GLU A 215 -2.72 -3.22 11.76
N ILE A 216 -1.77 -3.07 10.84
CA ILE A 216 -0.36 -3.35 11.10
C ILE A 216 0.22 -2.30 12.07
N GLU A 217 0.05 -1.01 11.79
CA GLU A 217 0.53 0.07 12.65
C GLU A 217 -0.03 -0.03 14.06
N LYS A 218 -1.34 -0.23 14.18
CA LYS A 218 -2.03 -0.41 15.46
C LYS A 218 -1.55 -1.63 16.25
N PHE A 219 -1.21 -2.72 15.56
CA PHE A 219 -0.67 -3.91 16.22
C PHE A 219 0.77 -3.68 16.70
N LEU A 220 1.57 -2.95 15.92
CA LEU A 220 2.98 -2.65 16.21
C LEU A 220 3.19 -1.41 17.08
N ARG A 221 2.13 -0.61 17.29
CA ARG A 221 2.17 0.71 17.95
C ARG A 221 3.08 1.70 17.24
N ILE A 222 3.11 1.62 15.91
CA ILE A 222 3.75 2.62 15.06
C ILE A 222 2.84 3.84 14.99
N ILE A 223 3.46 5.01 14.92
CA ILE A 223 2.79 6.31 14.91
C ILE A 223 2.58 6.71 13.47
N ASP A 224 1.33 6.92 13.08
CA ASP A 224 0.99 7.36 11.74
C ASP A 224 1.48 8.79 11.46
N GLU A 225 2.47 8.93 10.58
CA GLU A 225 2.99 10.16 10.01
C GLU A 225 2.79 10.20 8.49
N LYS A 226 2.53 11.41 7.97
CA LYS A 226 2.36 11.60 6.52
C LYS A 226 3.68 11.35 5.79
N VAL A 227 3.66 10.42 4.84
CA VAL A 227 4.82 10.16 3.98
C VAL A 227 4.66 10.90 2.65
N GLU A 228 5.75 11.46 2.13
CA GLU A 228 5.73 12.13 0.81
C GLU A 228 5.37 11.11 -0.28
N GLY A 229 4.31 11.40 -1.06
CA GLY A 229 3.78 10.47 -2.06
C GLY A 229 2.76 9.46 -1.54
N GLU A 230 2.34 9.56 -0.27
CA GLU A 230 1.26 8.76 0.30
C GLU A 230 -0.11 9.14 -0.30
N GLU A 231 -0.93 8.11 -0.51
CA GLU A 231 -2.32 8.23 -0.92
C GLU A 231 -3.17 8.88 0.21
N LYS A 232 -3.87 9.99 -0.08
CA LYS A 232 -4.61 10.76 0.95
C LYS A 232 -5.61 9.91 1.74
N LYS A 233 -5.50 9.90 3.07
CA LYS A 233 -6.37 9.18 4.04
C LYS A 233 -7.78 9.75 4.21
#